data_AF-A0A937PB35-F1
#
_entry.id   AF-A0A937PB35-F1
#
_cell.length_a   1.000
_cell.length_b   1.000
_cell.length_c   1.000
_cell.angle_alpha   90.00
_cell.angle_beta   90.00
_cell.angle_gamma   90.00
#
_symmetry.space_group_name_H-M   'P 1'
#
loop_
_entity.id
_entity.type
_entity.pdbx_description
1 polymer ?
#
loop_
_entity_poly.entity_id
_entity_poly.type
_entity_poly.pdbx_seq_one_letter_code
_entity_poly.pdbx_strand_id
1 'polypeptide(L)'
;MKKKSIIKVLGILLSVLCLIPVFTISCDNDENGDEDPLVGKYTFTSATFNDTVNVKVDGIYKQFLPDSAASQFVRNGILKAAPCDNIANAAVDLRSNGQNYYICLGETNEEQMGTWVINSERTILTFNISNPQSLALIIADLVISETQFDGTVENFPFVLDNAYELGDSLSPGLYNFQIASVDVKFSKVE
;
A
#
# COMPACT_ATOMS: atom_id res chain seq x y z
N MET A 1 49.98 46.79 -61.39
CA MET A 1 49.27 46.81 -62.70
C MET A 1 47.98 45.99 -62.61
N LYS A 2 46.96 46.33 -63.42
CA LYS A 2 45.69 45.61 -63.68
C LYS A 2 44.68 45.45 -62.51
N LYS A 3 43.61 46.26 -62.58
CA LYS A 3 42.28 46.04 -61.98
C LYS A 3 41.47 44.98 -62.77
N LYS A 4 40.51 44.32 -62.11
CA LYS A 4 39.08 44.09 -62.51
C LYS A 4 38.41 43.26 -61.39
N SER A 5 37.33 43.72 -60.75
CA SER A 5 35.89 43.60 -61.15
C SER A 5 35.33 42.17 -60.98
N ILE A 6 34.09 41.89 -60.52
CA ILE A 6 32.92 42.75 -60.16
C ILE A 6 31.90 41.95 -59.30
N ILE A 7 31.29 42.61 -58.30
CA ILE A 7 29.91 42.52 -57.76
C ILE A 7 29.06 41.24 -58.02
N LYS A 8 28.67 40.53 -56.93
CA LYS A 8 27.35 39.86 -56.62
C LYS A 8 27.50 38.90 -55.40
N VAL A 9 26.50 38.53 -54.58
CA VAL A 9 25.08 38.94 -54.39
C VAL A 9 24.61 38.60 -52.93
N LEU A 10 23.32 38.86 -52.60
CA LEU A 10 22.49 38.42 -51.47
C LEU A 10 22.96 37.27 -50.54
N GLY A 11 22.70 37.45 -49.23
CA GLY A 11 22.78 36.39 -48.21
C GLY A 11 22.33 36.86 -46.81
N ILE A 12 21.13 37.42 -46.68
CA ILE A 12 20.55 37.80 -45.37
C ILE A 12 20.05 36.53 -44.67
N LEU A 13 20.64 36.17 -43.53
CA LEU A 13 20.03 35.38 -42.45
C LEU A 13 20.84 35.71 -41.17
N LEU A 14 20.40 36.59 -40.26
CA LEU A 14 19.21 36.56 -39.40
C LEU A 14 19.35 35.59 -38.21
N SER A 15 19.75 36.15 -37.06
CA SER A 15 19.45 35.67 -35.69
C SER A 15 20.13 34.36 -35.24
N VAL A 16 20.28 34.04 -33.95
CA VAL A 16 19.71 34.61 -32.70
C VAL A 16 20.83 34.82 -31.66
N LEU A 17 20.84 35.99 -31.01
CA LEU A 17 21.62 36.23 -29.79
C LEU A 17 20.88 35.57 -28.61
N CYS A 18 21.41 34.47 -28.07
CA CYS A 18 20.76 33.74 -26.98
C CYS A 18 20.95 34.46 -25.62
N LEU A 19 20.17 35.51 -25.40
CA LEU A 19 19.94 36.06 -24.07
C LEU A 19 19.19 35.02 -23.24
N ILE A 20 19.88 34.41 -22.29
CA ILE A 20 19.26 33.53 -21.28
C ILE A 20 18.65 34.43 -20.21
N PRO A 21 17.31 34.53 -20.08
CA PRO A 21 16.71 35.13 -18.91
C PRO A 21 16.93 34.17 -17.74
N VAL A 22 17.74 34.59 -16.76
CA VAL A 22 17.85 33.90 -15.48
C VAL A 22 16.55 34.17 -14.72
N PHE A 23 15.57 33.30 -14.94
CA PHE A 23 14.37 33.26 -14.11
C PHE A 23 14.79 32.85 -12.70
N THR A 24 14.91 33.81 -11.80
CA THR A 24 14.94 33.56 -10.36
C THR A 24 13.55 33.05 -9.96
N ILE A 25 13.38 31.73 -10.02
CA ILE A 25 12.21 31.07 -9.45
C ILE A 25 12.27 31.28 -7.95
N SER A 26 11.44 32.18 -7.44
CA SER A 26 11.16 32.30 -6.01
C SER A 26 10.25 31.13 -5.65
N CYS A 27 10.83 30.00 -5.27
CA CYS A 27 10.11 28.93 -4.59
C CYS A 27 9.89 29.33 -3.14
N ASP A 28 8.90 30.18 -2.89
CA ASP A 28 8.23 30.25 -1.60
C ASP A 28 7.38 28.98 -1.44
N ASN A 29 8.04 27.86 -1.13
CA ASN A 29 7.37 26.62 -0.74
C ASN A 29 7.18 26.61 0.79
N ASP A 30 6.36 27.54 1.28
CA ASP A 30 5.66 27.39 2.58
C ASP A 30 4.51 26.38 2.39
N GLU A 31 4.85 25.16 2.00
CA GLU A 31 3.92 24.02 2.00
C GLU A 31 3.74 23.51 3.43
N ASN A 32 2.98 24.28 4.23
CA ASN A 32 2.13 23.68 5.25
C ASN A 32 0.98 22.96 4.53
N GLY A 33 1.31 21.89 3.80
CA GLY A 33 0.33 21.01 3.20
C GLY A 33 -0.39 20.26 4.31
N ASP A 34 -1.71 20.32 4.32
CA ASP A 34 -2.52 19.56 5.27
C ASP A 34 -2.15 18.07 5.16
N GLU A 35 -1.81 17.46 6.30
CA GLU A 35 -1.40 16.06 6.37
C GLU A 35 -2.56 15.16 5.92
N ASP A 36 -2.28 14.14 5.10
CA ASP A 36 -3.35 13.29 4.54
C ASP A 36 -4.20 12.68 5.68
N PRO A 37 -5.55 12.75 5.62
CA PRO A 37 -6.41 12.25 6.71
C PRO A 37 -6.19 10.78 7.12
N LEU A 38 -5.60 9.95 6.24
CA LEU A 38 -5.21 8.57 6.54
C LEU A 38 -3.90 8.45 7.34
N VAL A 39 -3.16 9.52 7.56
CA VAL A 39 -1.95 9.48 8.40
C VAL A 39 -2.34 9.23 9.86
N GLY A 40 -1.63 8.31 10.49
CA GLY A 40 -1.81 7.92 11.88
C GLY A 40 -1.83 6.41 12.08
N LYS A 41 -2.19 6.04 13.31
CA LYS A 41 -2.14 4.66 13.80
C LYS A 41 -3.51 4.00 13.71
N TYR A 42 -3.56 2.74 13.30
CA TYR A 42 -4.80 2.00 13.06
C TYR A 42 -4.71 0.56 13.60
N THR A 43 -5.74 0.16 14.34
CA THR A 43 -5.95 -1.24 14.73
C THR A 43 -6.83 -1.94 13.72
N PHE A 44 -6.51 -3.20 13.41
CA PHE A 44 -7.43 -4.07 12.67
C PHE A 44 -8.62 -4.42 13.55
N THR A 45 -9.84 -4.14 13.06
CA THR A 45 -11.09 -4.29 13.82
C THR A 45 -11.81 -5.58 13.46
N SER A 46 -12.05 -5.81 12.17
CA SER A 46 -12.83 -6.96 11.68
C SER A 46 -12.56 -7.25 10.22
N ALA A 47 -12.79 -8.51 9.83
CA ALA A 47 -12.96 -8.87 8.43
C ALA A 47 -14.05 -9.93 8.27
N THR A 48 -14.67 -9.96 7.09
CA THR A 48 -15.69 -10.93 6.66
C THR A 48 -15.33 -11.49 5.30
N PHE A 49 -15.66 -12.76 5.05
CA PHE A 49 -15.54 -13.34 3.70
C PHE A 49 -16.73 -12.92 2.85
N ASN A 50 -16.46 -12.54 1.60
CA ASN A 50 -17.51 -12.19 0.63
C ASN A 50 -17.95 -13.42 -0.18
N ASP A 51 -17.06 -14.43 -0.27
CA ASP A 51 -17.26 -15.69 -0.96
C ASP A 51 -17.37 -16.90 0.01
N THR A 52 -17.85 -18.03 -0.53
CA THR A 52 -17.71 -19.31 0.18
C THR A 52 -16.28 -19.83 0.06
N VAL A 53 -15.57 -19.96 1.19
CA VAL A 53 -14.21 -20.52 1.24
C VAL A 53 -14.17 -21.84 2.02
N ASN A 54 -13.20 -22.69 1.70
CA ASN A 54 -12.96 -23.93 2.42
C ASN A 54 -11.55 -23.89 3.01
N VAL A 55 -11.42 -24.09 4.32
CA VAL A 55 -10.14 -24.15 5.01
C VAL A 55 -10.08 -25.44 5.81
N LYS A 56 -8.97 -26.16 5.71
CA LYS A 56 -8.70 -27.30 6.58
C LYS A 56 -8.22 -26.76 7.93
N VAL A 57 -9.00 -27.01 8.96
CA VAL A 57 -8.79 -26.53 10.33
C VAL A 57 -8.73 -27.74 11.24
N ASP A 58 -7.59 -27.94 11.90
CA ASP A 58 -7.32 -29.08 12.78
C ASP A 58 -7.50 -30.44 12.06
N GLY A 59 -7.11 -30.50 10.78
CA GLY A 59 -7.25 -31.68 9.93
C GLY A 59 -8.60 -31.81 9.19
N ILE A 60 -9.61 -31.03 9.56
CA ILE A 60 -10.99 -31.13 9.04
C ILE A 60 -11.31 -29.95 8.13
N TYR A 61 -11.86 -30.20 6.94
CA TYR A 61 -12.37 -29.11 6.08
C TYR A 61 -13.57 -28.43 6.74
N LYS A 62 -13.41 -27.14 7.05
CA LYS A 62 -14.48 -26.23 7.48
C LYS A 62 -14.81 -25.30 6.31
N GLN A 63 -16.10 -25.18 6.03
CA GLN A 63 -16.62 -24.22 5.07
C GLN A 63 -17.01 -22.94 5.82
N PHE A 64 -16.59 -21.80 5.29
CA PHE A 64 -17.03 -20.48 5.71
C PHE A 64 -17.87 -19.92 4.56
N LEU A 65 -19.09 -19.49 4.86
CA LEU A 65 -20.01 -18.89 3.89
C LEU A 65 -19.73 -17.38 3.76
N PRO A 66 -20.31 -16.67 2.78
CA PRO A 66 -20.36 -15.21 2.79
C PRO A 66 -20.84 -14.67 4.14
N ASP A 67 -20.38 -13.47 4.50
CA ASP A 67 -20.58 -12.80 5.79
C ASP A 67 -19.94 -13.52 7.00
N SER A 68 -19.28 -14.67 6.81
CA SER A 68 -18.56 -15.35 7.91
C SER A 68 -17.33 -14.57 8.32
N ALA A 69 -17.06 -14.52 9.63
CA ALA A 69 -15.91 -13.80 10.17
C ALA A 69 -14.56 -14.34 9.65
N ALA A 70 -13.82 -13.49 8.93
CA ALA A 70 -12.49 -13.75 8.40
C ALA A 70 -11.37 -13.19 9.31
N SER A 71 -11.72 -12.49 10.40
CA SER A 71 -10.80 -11.69 11.23
C SER A 71 -9.52 -12.40 11.67
N GLN A 72 -9.56 -13.70 11.98
CA GLN A 72 -8.36 -14.45 12.37
C GLN A 72 -7.41 -14.67 11.19
N PHE A 73 -7.92 -14.94 9.99
CA PHE A 73 -7.11 -15.10 8.78
C PHE A 73 -6.47 -13.78 8.37
N VAL A 74 -7.23 -12.69 8.37
CA VAL A 74 -6.71 -11.36 8.01
C VAL A 74 -5.67 -10.86 9.01
N ARG A 75 -5.95 -10.98 10.31
CA ARG A 75 -4.99 -10.62 11.36
C ARG A 75 -3.71 -11.47 11.31
N ASN A 76 -3.81 -12.77 11.05
CA ASN A 76 -2.64 -13.63 10.93
C ASN A 76 -1.87 -13.43 9.61
N GLY A 77 -2.55 -13.04 8.52
CA GLY A 77 -1.92 -12.77 7.23
C GLY A 77 -1.21 -11.43 7.16
N ILE A 78 -1.79 -10.38 7.76
CA ILE A 78 -1.22 -9.02 7.74
C ILE A 78 -0.33 -8.77 8.96
N LEU A 79 -0.82 -9.02 10.18
CA LEU A 79 -0.21 -8.50 11.41
C LEU A 79 0.69 -9.49 12.15
N LYS A 80 0.74 -10.78 11.79
CA LYS A 80 1.59 -11.79 12.45
C LYS A 80 3.09 -11.45 12.39
N ALA A 81 3.50 -10.67 11.40
CA ALA A 81 4.88 -10.20 11.25
C ALA A 81 5.23 -8.98 12.11
N ALA A 82 4.27 -8.38 12.81
CA ALA A 82 4.55 -7.28 13.72
C ALA A 82 5.46 -7.74 14.88
N PRO A 83 6.48 -6.95 15.27
CA PRO A 83 7.48 -7.34 16.27
C PRO A 83 6.97 -7.21 17.72
N CYS A 84 5.72 -7.55 17.97
CA CYS A 84 5.05 -7.32 19.25
C CYS A 84 5.22 -8.51 20.19
N ASP A 85 5.53 -8.23 21.45
CA ASP A 85 5.54 -9.24 22.52
C ASP A 85 4.13 -9.82 22.71
N ASN A 86 3.10 -8.98 22.52
CA ASN A 86 1.71 -9.40 22.43
C ASN A 86 1.10 -9.00 21.08
N ILE A 87 0.82 -9.99 20.24
CA ILE A 87 0.14 -9.81 18.94
C ILE A 87 -1.25 -9.13 19.04
N ALA A 88 -1.87 -9.03 20.24
CA ALA A 88 -3.09 -8.24 20.44
C ALA A 88 -2.86 -6.71 20.39
N ASN A 89 -1.61 -6.28 20.58
CA ASN A 89 -1.20 -4.88 20.51
C ASN A 89 -0.79 -4.45 19.09
N ALA A 90 -0.73 -5.38 18.13
CA ALA A 90 -0.28 -5.10 16.76
C ALA A 90 -1.25 -4.17 16.02
N ALA A 91 -0.70 -3.09 15.50
CA ALA A 91 -1.37 -2.06 14.72
C ALA A 91 -0.50 -1.66 13.51
N VAL A 92 -1.08 -0.90 12.58
CA VAL A 92 -0.34 -0.28 11.46
C VAL A 92 -0.25 1.22 11.67
N ASP A 93 0.89 1.81 11.34
CA ASP A 93 1.14 3.26 11.39
C ASP A 93 1.40 3.76 9.97
N LEU A 94 0.47 4.56 9.43
CA LEU A 94 0.57 5.18 8.11
C LEU A 94 1.22 6.55 8.28
N ARG A 95 2.47 6.71 7.84
CA ARG A 95 3.25 7.94 8.04
C ARG A 95 3.11 8.87 6.83
N SER A 96 3.20 10.18 7.06
CA SER A 96 3.08 11.22 6.03
C SER A 96 4.17 11.20 4.95
N ASN A 97 5.28 10.49 5.18
CA ASN A 97 6.30 10.22 4.17
C ASN A 97 5.95 9.02 3.24
N GLY A 98 4.74 8.48 3.31
CA GLY A 98 4.28 7.33 2.52
C GLY A 98 4.79 5.97 2.99
N GLN A 99 5.55 5.90 4.09
CA GLN A 99 5.92 4.62 4.70
C GLN A 99 4.81 4.11 5.61
N ASN A 100 4.65 2.79 5.69
CA ASN A 100 3.84 2.17 6.72
C ASN A 100 4.67 1.21 7.59
N TYR A 101 4.33 1.17 8.87
CA TYR A 101 5.03 0.41 9.90
C TYR A 101 4.07 -0.55 10.60
N TYR A 102 4.58 -1.72 10.96
CA TYR A 102 4.04 -2.48 12.08
C TYR A 102 4.44 -1.79 13.37
N ILE A 103 3.47 -1.50 14.23
CA ILE A 103 3.69 -0.90 15.55
C ILE A 103 2.97 -1.72 16.62
N CYS A 104 3.49 -1.65 17.84
CA CYS A 104 2.98 -2.41 18.97
C CYS A 104 2.46 -1.45 20.05
N LEU A 105 1.13 -1.36 20.19
CA LEU A 105 0.48 -0.41 21.09
C LEU A 105 0.81 -0.68 22.56
N GLY A 106 1.34 0.33 23.26
CA GLY A 106 1.81 0.20 24.64
C GLY A 106 3.19 -0.48 24.78
N GLU A 107 3.82 -0.85 23.67
CA GLU A 107 5.18 -1.39 23.59
C GLU A 107 6.10 -0.38 22.85
N THR A 108 7.40 -0.66 22.76
CA THR A 108 8.38 0.17 22.03
C THR A 108 8.80 -0.42 20.69
N ASN A 109 8.29 -1.60 20.33
CA ASN A 109 8.71 -2.31 19.14
C ASN A 109 7.95 -1.79 17.91
N GLU A 110 8.69 -1.48 16.85
CA GLU A 110 8.15 -1.19 15.52
C GLU A 110 9.08 -1.74 14.44
N GLU A 111 8.53 -2.07 13.28
CA GLU A 111 9.30 -2.45 12.10
C GLU A 111 8.62 -1.94 10.84
N GLN A 112 9.38 -1.55 9.82
CA GLN A 112 8.80 -1.07 8.58
C GLN A 112 8.09 -2.22 7.85
N MET A 113 6.79 -2.04 7.63
CA MET A 113 5.93 -2.97 6.87
C MET A 113 6.16 -2.79 5.37
N GLY A 114 6.29 -1.54 4.91
CA GLY A 114 6.59 -1.19 3.52
C GLY A 114 6.28 0.27 3.18
N THR A 115 5.45 0.49 2.15
CA THR A 115 4.85 1.80 1.82
C THR A 115 3.34 1.72 1.60
N TRP A 116 2.65 2.85 1.68
CA TRP A 116 1.23 2.98 1.37
C TRP A 116 0.99 4.08 0.33
N VAL A 117 -0.04 3.91 -0.51
CA VAL A 117 -0.46 4.89 -1.53
C VAL A 117 -1.98 4.87 -1.67
N ILE A 118 -2.60 6.04 -1.84
CA ILE A 118 -4.02 6.20 -2.16
C ILE A 118 -4.19 6.84 -3.56
N ASN A 119 -5.24 6.46 -4.30
CA ASN A 119 -5.56 7.07 -5.60
C ASN A 119 -6.19 8.47 -5.46
N SER A 120 -6.22 9.22 -6.56
CA SER A 120 -6.81 10.56 -6.63
C SER A 120 -8.29 10.62 -6.22
N GLU A 121 -9.04 9.55 -6.46
CA GLU A 121 -10.47 9.46 -6.13
C GLU A 121 -10.70 9.04 -4.66
N ARG A 122 -9.64 8.66 -3.94
CA ARG A 122 -9.65 8.14 -2.56
C ARG A 122 -10.54 6.89 -2.34
N THR A 123 -10.69 6.08 -3.38
CA THR A 123 -11.47 4.83 -3.39
C THR A 123 -10.60 3.56 -3.34
N ILE A 124 -9.28 3.69 -3.49
CA ILE A 124 -8.33 2.58 -3.49
C ILE A 124 -7.12 2.94 -2.62
N LEU A 125 -6.92 2.18 -1.55
CA LEU A 125 -5.71 2.21 -0.70
C LEU A 125 -4.86 0.97 -0.99
N THR A 126 -3.60 1.17 -1.32
CA THR A 126 -2.64 0.07 -1.56
C THR A 126 -1.56 0.07 -0.48
N PHE A 127 -1.40 -1.05 0.22
CA PHE A 127 -0.21 -1.34 1.02
C PHE A 127 0.77 -2.17 0.20
N ASN A 128 1.93 -1.59 -0.11
CA ASN A 128 3.05 -2.28 -0.71
C ASN A 128 3.91 -2.85 0.43
N ILE A 129 3.52 -4.02 0.93
CA ILE A 129 4.21 -4.75 1.98
C ILE A 129 5.55 -5.26 1.42
N SER A 130 6.62 -5.12 2.19
CA SER A 130 7.96 -5.63 1.91
C SER A 130 8.52 -6.53 3.02
N ASN A 131 7.95 -6.44 4.23
CA ASN A 131 8.29 -7.26 5.39
C ASN A 131 7.01 -8.00 5.83
N PRO A 132 7.00 -9.34 6.00
CA PRO A 132 8.11 -10.28 5.88
C PRO A 132 8.38 -10.71 4.43
N GLN A 133 7.45 -10.42 3.52
CA GLN A 133 7.51 -10.80 2.11
C GLN A 133 6.84 -9.72 1.25
N SER A 134 7.33 -9.53 0.03
CA SER A 134 6.74 -8.57 -0.91
C SER A 134 5.33 -8.96 -1.34
N LEU A 135 4.35 -8.10 -1.05
CA LEU A 135 2.94 -8.25 -1.43
C LEU A 135 2.29 -6.87 -1.60
N ALA A 136 1.47 -6.69 -2.64
CA ALA A 136 0.57 -5.54 -2.75
C ALA A 136 -0.82 -5.93 -2.23
N LEU A 137 -1.23 -5.37 -1.10
CA LEU A 137 -2.58 -5.48 -0.58
C LEU A 137 -3.40 -4.28 -1.08
N ILE A 138 -4.35 -4.54 -1.99
CA ILE A 138 -5.21 -3.50 -2.57
C ILE A 138 -6.56 -3.56 -1.87
N ILE A 139 -6.93 -2.47 -1.19
CA ILE A 139 -8.22 -2.25 -0.55
C ILE A 139 -9.02 -1.32 -1.49
N ALA A 140 -9.97 -1.89 -2.21
CA ALA A 140 -10.90 -1.20 -3.10
C ALA A 140 -12.19 -0.79 -2.36
N ASP A 141 -13.06 -0.04 -3.04
CA ASP A 141 -14.32 0.51 -2.51
C ASP A 141 -14.16 1.19 -1.14
N LEU A 142 -13.02 1.86 -0.97
CA LEU A 142 -12.56 2.42 0.28
C LEU A 142 -13.50 3.52 0.80
N VAL A 143 -14.00 3.32 2.02
CA VAL A 143 -14.73 4.31 2.80
C VAL A 143 -13.82 4.79 3.92
N ILE A 144 -13.64 6.12 4.02
CA ILE A 144 -12.80 6.76 5.04
C ILE A 144 -13.68 7.65 5.91
N SER A 145 -13.49 7.59 7.23
CA SER A 145 -14.01 8.57 8.19
C SER A 145 -12.89 9.10 9.09
N GLU A 146 -13.22 10.01 10.01
CA GLU A 146 -12.28 10.55 11.00
C GLU A 146 -11.65 9.46 11.90
N THR A 147 -12.37 8.36 12.14
CA THR A 147 -12.01 7.34 13.15
C THR A 147 -11.82 5.93 12.58
N GLN A 148 -12.06 5.70 11.29
CA GLN A 148 -11.90 4.38 10.66
C GLN A 148 -11.68 4.49 9.15
N PHE A 149 -11.20 3.41 8.55
CA PHE A 149 -11.43 3.10 7.14
C PHE A 149 -11.85 1.64 6.97
N ASP A 150 -12.63 1.38 5.93
CA ASP A 150 -13.09 0.06 5.53
C ASP A 150 -13.16 -0.04 4.00
N GLY A 151 -13.17 -1.27 3.48
CA GLY A 151 -13.18 -1.56 2.05
C GLY A 151 -12.86 -3.04 1.77
N THR A 152 -12.77 -3.40 0.49
CA THR A 152 -12.71 -4.80 0.03
C THR A 152 -11.33 -5.17 -0.53
N VAL A 153 -10.78 -6.30 -0.10
CA VAL A 153 -9.59 -6.93 -0.68
C VAL A 153 -10.00 -8.16 -1.47
N GLU A 154 -10.17 -8.00 -2.78
CA GLU A 154 -10.65 -9.04 -3.71
C GLU A 154 -9.77 -10.31 -3.79
N ASN A 155 -8.47 -10.17 -3.51
CA ASN A 155 -7.49 -11.25 -3.69
C ASN A 155 -6.67 -11.47 -2.41
N PHE A 156 -7.33 -11.50 -1.25
CA PHE A 156 -6.63 -11.65 0.04
C PHE A 156 -5.96 -13.03 0.15
N PRO A 157 -4.62 -13.10 0.30
CA PRO A 157 -3.92 -14.38 0.33
C PRO A 157 -3.97 -15.01 1.73
N PHE A 158 -4.37 -16.28 1.81
CA PHE A 158 -4.48 -17.03 3.06
C PHE A 158 -4.29 -18.54 2.86
N VAL A 159 -4.25 -19.27 3.99
CA VAL A 159 -3.90 -20.69 4.03
C VAL A 159 -5.03 -21.61 3.55
N LEU A 160 -4.67 -22.73 2.92
CA LEU A 160 -5.57 -23.87 2.66
C LEU A 160 -5.75 -24.75 3.89
N ASP A 161 -4.69 -24.89 4.69
CA ASP A 161 -4.60 -25.71 5.90
C ASP A 161 -3.94 -24.90 7.01
N ASN A 162 -4.64 -24.73 8.14
CA ASN A 162 -4.18 -23.90 9.26
C ASN A 162 -3.00 -24.50 10.04
N ALA A 163 -2.64 -25.76 9.76
CA ALA A 163 -1.50 -26.43 10.39
C ALA A 163 -0.14 -26.04 9.78
N TYR A 164 -0.12 -25.28 8.68
CA TYR A 164 1.07 -24.87 7.93
C TYR A 164 1.07 -23.36 7.70
N GLU A 165 2.22 -22.77 7.38
CA GLU A 165 2.34 -21.34 7.07
C GLU A 165 1.90 -21.04 5.63
N LEU A 166 1.62 -19.75 5.34
CA LEU A 166 1.21 -19.33 4.00
C LEU A 166 2.35 -19.59 3.00
N GLY A 167 2.07 -20.38 1.97
CA GLY A 167 3.05 -20.76 0.95
C GLY A 167 3.87 -22.02 1.23
N ASP A 168 3.72 -22.68 2.39
CA ASP A 168 4.35 -23.99 2.67
C ASP A 168 3.94 -25.06 1.65
N SER A 169 4.80 -26.04 1.35
CA SER A 169 4.38 -27.17 0.50
C SER A 169 3.58 -28.20 1.30
N LEU A 170 2.32 -28.43 0.90
CA LEU A 170 1.42 -29.40 1.53
C LEU A 170 1.59 -30.83 0.98
N SER A 171 1.94 -30.93 -0.30
CA SER A 171 2.22 -32.17 -1.01
C SER A 171 2.94 -31.85 -2.33
N PRO A 172 3.51 -32.83 -3.05
CA PRO A 172 4.21 -32.56 -4.32
C PRO A 172 3.33 -31.82 -5.32
N GLY A 173 3.65 -30.54 -5.58
CA GLY A 173 2.92 -29.66 -6.49
C GLY A 173 1.78 -28.84 -5.87
N LEU A 174 1.55 -28.91 -4.55
CA LEU A 174 0.57 -28.07 -3.85
C LEU A 174 1.25 -27.20 -2.78
N TYR A 175 0.94 -25.91 -2.80
CA TYR A 175 1.33 -24.92 -1.80
C TYR A 175 0.14 -24.55 -0.92
N ASN A 176 0.39 -24.17 0.33
CA ASN A 176 -0.60 -23.77 1.32
C ASN A 176 -1.07 -22.33 1.06
N PHE A 177 -1.77 -22.14 -0.04
CA PHE A 177 -2.14 -20.83 -0.57
C PHE A 177 -3.50 -20.89 -1.28
N GLN A 178 -4.36 -19.96 -0.93
CA GLN A 178 -5.57 -19.62 -1.65
C GLN A 178 -5.83 -18.11 -1.53
N ILE A 179 -6.77 -17.61 -2.34
CA ILE A 179 -7.23 -16.22 -2.31
C ILE A 179 -8.75 -16.18 -2.11
N ALA A 180 -9.25 -15.12 -1.50
CA ALA A 180 -10.68 -14.84 -1.38
C ALA A 180 -10.91 -13.32 -1.35
N SER A 181 -12.11 -12.90 -1.74
CA SER A 181 -12.57 -11.54 -1.44
C SER A 181 -12.95 -11.44 0.03
N VAL A 182 -12.41 -10.42 0.71
CA VAL A 182 -12.72 -10.10 2.10
C VAL A 182 -12.94 -8.61 2.29
N ASP A 183 -14.01 -8.24 2.99
CA ASP A 183 -14.15 -6.89 3.51
C ASP A 183 -13.30 -6.74 4.78
N VAL A 184 -12.57 -5.64 4.89
CA VAL A 184 -11.67 -5.34 6.01
C VAL A 184 -12.03 -4.00 6.63
N LYS A 185 -11.85 -3.90 7.95
CA LYS A 185 -12.07 -2.67 8.71
C LYS A 185 -10.94 -2.39 9.67
N PHE A 186 -10.51 -1.13 9.70
CA PHE A 186 -9.48 -0.60 10.57
C PHE A 186 -9.99 0.64 11.32
N SER A 187 -9.69 0.74 12.61
CA SER A 187 -10.05 1.89 13.45
C SER A 187 -8.82 2.67 13.89
N LYS A 188 -8.87 3.99 13.75
CA LYS A 188 -7.82 4.91 14.15
C LYS A 188 -7.62 4.86 15.67
N VAL A 189 -6.37 4.96 16.10
CA VAL A 189 -5.96 4.99 17.51
C VAL A 189 -5.70 6.44 17.89
N GLU A 190 -6.34 6.89 18.98
CA GLU A 190 -6.13 8.20 19.61
C GLU A 190 -4.82 8.25 20.42
#